data_AF-A0A9P0CPU3-F1
#
_entry.id   AF-A0A9P0CPU3-F1
#
_cell.length_a   1.000
_cell.length_b   1.000
_cell.length_c   1.000
_cell.angle_alpha   90.00
_cell.angle_beta   90.00
_cell.angle_gamma   90.00
#
_symmetry.space_group_name_H-M   'P 1'
#
loop_
_entity.id
_entity.type
_entity.pdbx_description
1 polymer ?
#
loop_
_entity_poly.entity_id
_entity_poly.type
_entity_poly.pdbx_seq_one_letter_code
_entity_poly.pdbx_strand_id
1 'polypeptide(L)'
;MTDYQKIVEGGGKIFRKMNSFRSTLHDIYTEMKNKVALSYNDEKRFIIPNTVKTLPWGHRDIQEYRNGPRKNVAELWCNVVNIVNNGSDENRLDLLLRLLLEEM
;
A
#
# COMPACT_ATOMS: atom_id res chain seq x y z
N MET A 1 10.96 -13.32 -20.06
CA MET A 1 10.38 -12.28 -19.18
C MET A 1 9.03 -11.85 -19.73
N THR A 2 7.94 -12.13 -19.03
CA THR A 2 6.59 -11.72 -19.46
C THR A 2 6.36 -10.23 -19.20
N ASP A 3 5.42 -9.63 -19.93
CA ASP A 3 5.01 -8.23 -19.71
C ASP A 3 4.52 -7.98 -18.27
N TYR A 4 3.90 -9.00 -17.67
CA TYR A 4 3.45 -8.96 -16.29
C TYR A 4 4.62 -8.80 -15.32
N GLN A 5 5.64 -9.66 -15.44
CA GLN A 5 6.81 -9.61 -14.57
C GLN A 5 7.55 -8.28 -14.67
N LYS A 6 7.70 -7.73 -15.89
CA LYS A 6 8.33 -6.42 -16.12
C LYS A 6 7.62 -5.29 -15.38
N ILE A 7 6.29 -5.28 -15.37
CA ILE A 7 5.51 -4.23 -14.70
C ILE A 7 5.52 -4.39 -13.19
N VAL A 8 5.47 -5.63 -12.68
CA VAL A 8 5.50 -5.89 -11.24
C VAL A 8 6.86 -5.50 -10.63
N GLU A 9 7.96 -5.83 -11.31
CA GLU A 9 9.31 -5.56 -10.79
C GLU A 9 9.81 -4.13 -11.12
N GLY A 10 9.54 -3.65 -12.33
CA GLY A 10 10.02 -2.36 -12.82
C GLY A 10 9.05 -1.20 -12.64
N GLY A 11 7.81 -1.47 -12.26
CA GLY A 11 6.75 -0.46 -12.19
C GLY A 11 6.24 0.01 -13.56
N GLY A 12 5.41 1.06 -13.55
CA GLY A 12 4.94 1.75 -14.75
C GLY A 12 3.63 1.20 -15.35
N LYS A 13 3.44 1.43 -16.66
CA LYS A 13 2.23 1.04 -17.42
C LYS A 13 2.61 0.51 -18.80
N ILE A 14 1.90 -0.51 -19.26
CA ILE A 14 1.99 -1.01 -20.65
C ILE A 14 0.76 -0.55 -21.41
N PHE A 15 0.98 0.03 -22.59
CA PHE A 15 -0.06 0.42 -23.52
C PHE A 15 -0.14 -0.54 -24.70
N ARG A 16 -1.36 -0.80 -25.18
CA ARG A 16 -1.61 -1.63 -26.36
C ARG A 16 -2.65 -0.97 -27.26
N LYS A 17 -2.40 -1.06 -28.56
CA LYS A 17 -3.38 -0.72 -29.60
C LYS A 17 -4.49 -1.77 -29.57
N MET A 18 -5.73 -1.32 -29.35
CA MET A 18 -6.91 -2.17 -29.35
C MET A 18 -8.01 -1.52 -30.20
N ASN A 19 -8.65 -2.33 -31.02
CA ASN A 19 -9.84 -1.92 -31.76
C ASN A 19 -11.02 -1.82 -30.78
N SER A 20 -11.77 -0.73 -30.86
CA SER A 20 -12.94 -0.47 -30.02
C SER A 20 -14.11 -0.13 -30.92
N PHE A 21 -15.25 -0.77 -30.69
CA PHE A 21 -16.50 -0.34 -31.31
C PHE A 21 -16.96 0.98 -30.71
N ARG A 22 -17.45 1.88 -31.56
CA ARG A 22 -18.06 3.15 -31.19
C ARG A 22 -19.32 3.36 -31.99
N SER A 23 -20.25 4.08 -31.40
CA SER A 23 -21.42 4.58 -32.08
C SER A 23 -21.49 6.10 -31.95
N THR A 24 -21.90 6.77 -33.02
CA THR A 24 -22.18 8.21 -33.03
C THR A 24 -23.35 8.44 -33.98
N LEU A 25 -24.43 9.08 -33.53
CA LEU A 25 -25.65 9.29 -34.32
C LEU A 25 -26.19 8.00 -34.98
N HIS A 26 -26.16 6.88 -34.26
CA HIS A 26 -26.54 5.55 -34.74
C HIS A 26 -25.61 4.91 -35.79
N ASP A 27 -24.53 5.59 -36.21
CA ASP A 27 -23.49 4.98 -37.03
C ASP A 27 -22.48 4.24 -36.18
N ILE A 28 -22.25 2.96 -36.48
CA ILE A 28 -21.30 2.08 -35.78
C ILE A 28 -20.03 1.96 -36.60
N TYR A 29 -18.89 2.23 -35.96
CA TYR A 29 -17.57 2.09 -36.56
C TYR A 29 -16.57 1.51 -35.57
N THR A 30 -15.46 1.03 -36.11
CA THR A 30 -14.32 0.55 -35.32
C THR A 30 -13.23 1.61 -35.34
N GLU A 31 -12.74 1.98 -34.16
CA GLU A 31 -11.58 2.87 -34.03
C GLU A 31 -10.42 2.12 -33.35
N MET A 32 -9.19 2.45 -33.72
CA MET A 32 -8.01 1.95 -33.01
C MET A 32 -7.67 2.91 -31.86
N LYS A 33 -7.70 2.41 -30.62
CA LYS A 33 -7.31 3.18 -29.44
C LYS A 33 -6.05 2.61 -28.80
N ASN A 34 -5.18 3.50 -28.32
CA ASN A 34 -4.10 3.10 -27.44
C ASN A 34 -4.63 3.07 -26.00
N LYS A 35 -4.73 1.88 -25.41
CA LYS A 35 -5.32 1.65 -24.08
C LYS A 35 -4.26 1.11 -23.12
N VAL A 36 -4.37 1.45 -21.84
CA VAL A 36 -3.56 0.83 -20.78
C VAL A 36 -3.97 -0.63 -20.66
N ALA A 37 -3.04 -1.55 -20.93
CA ALA A 37 -3.24 -2.98 -20.80
C ALA A 37 -2.84 -3.50 -19.42
N LEU A 38 -1.72 -2.99 -18.87
CA LEU A 38 -1.23 -3.31 -17.52
C LEU A 38 -0.75 -2.03 -16.83
N SER A 39 -0.93 -1.95 -15.51
CA SER A 39 -0.48 -0.85 -14.66
C SER A 39 0.05 -1.44 -13.36
N TYR A 40 1.21 -0.98 -12.90
CA TYR A 40 1.76 -1.34 -11.60
C TYR A 40 0.84 -0.87 -10.47
N ASN A 41 0.41 0.39 -10.55
CA ASN A 41 -0.62 0.92 -9.68
C ASN A 41 -1.98 0.49 -10.22
N ASP A 42 -2.46 -0.69 -9.82
CA ASP A 42 -3.83 -1.11 -10.09
C ASP A 42 -4.77 -0.48 -9.06
N GLU A 43 -5.35 0.67 -9.43
CA GLU A 43 -6.29 1.42 -8.59
C GLU A 43 -7.60 0.68 -8.33
N LYS A 44 -7.79 -0.56 -8.82
CA LYS A 44 -9.01 -1.34 -8.59
C LYS A 44 -9.03 -2.07 -7.25
N ARG A 45 -7.89 -2.16 -6.55
CA ARG A 45 -7.77 -2.89 -5.28
C ARG A 45 -6.93 -2.11 -4.30
N PHE A 46 -7.23 -2.28 -3.01
CA PHE A 46 -6.36 -1.83 -1.95
C PHE A 46 -5.19 -2.81 -1.81
N ILE A 47 -3.96 -2.34 -2.02
CA ILE A 47 -2.75 -3.15 -1.82
C ILE A 47 -2.40 -3.07 -0.33
N ILE A 48 -2.31 -4.24 0.32
CA ILE A 48 -1.88 -4.29 1.72
C ILE A 48 -0.38 -3.97 1.76
N PRO A 49 0.05 -2.94 2.54
CA PRO A 49 1.46 -2.56 2.63
C PRO A 49 2.36 -3.74 2.97
N ASN A 50 3.53 -3.81 2.34
CA ASN A 50 4.54 -4.86 2.56
C ASN A 50 4.09 -6.29 2.27
N THR A 51 3.01 -6.49 1.50
CA THR A 51 2.57 -7.83 1.09
C THR A 51 2.13 -7.85 -0.37
N VAL A 52 1.99 -9.06 -0.93
CA VAL A 52 1.38 -9.29 -2.25
C VAL A 52 -0.15 -9.43 -2.18
N LYS A 53 -0.74 -9.32 -0.98
CA LYS A 53 -2.18 -9.50 -0.78
C LYS A 53 -2.92 -8.20 -1.08
N THR A 54 -4.15 -8.34 -1.58
CA THR A 54 -5.02 -7.21 -1.93
C THR A 54 -6.40 -7.38 -1.33
N LEU A 55 -7.04 -6.27 -0.97
CA LEU A 55 -8.45 -6.22 -0.58
C LEU A 55 -9.29 -5.48 -1.64
N PRO A 56 -10.54 -5.87 -1.87
CA PRO A 56 -11.47 -5.08 -2.68
C PRO A 56 -11.78 -3.75 -1.98
N TRP A 57 -11.99 -2.67 -2.74
CA TRP A 57 -12.43 -1.40 -2.16
C TRP A 57 -13.73 -1.55 -1.37
N GLY A 58 -13.81 -0.90 -0.20
CA GLY A 58 -14.95 -1.03 0.72
C GLY A 58 -14.84 -2.18 1.73
N HIS A 59 -13.78 -2.99 1.68
CA HIS A 59 -13.54 -4.03 2.68
C HIS A 59 -13.32 -3.42 4.09
N ARG A 60 -13.94 -4.01 5.12
CA ARG A 60 -13.92 -3.52 6.51
C ARG A 60 -12.50 -3.29 7.04
N ASP A 61 -11.61 -4.23 6.74
CA ASP A 61 -10.24 -4.24 7.27
C ASP A 61 -9.32 -3.19 6.63
N ILE A 62 -9.73 -2.52 5.54
CA ILE A 62 -8.93 -1.44 4.92
C ILE A 62 -8.60 -0.35 5.95
N GLN A 63 -9.51 -0.09 6.88
CA GLN A 63 -9.30 0.92 7.92
C GLN A 63 -8.16 0.56 8.87
N GLU A 64 -7.92 -0.73 9.11
CA GLU A 64 -6.83 -1.20 9.96
C GLU A 64 -5.48 -0.92 9.29
N TYR A 65 -5.37 -1.21 7.99
CA TYR A 65 -4.14 -0.95 7.23
C TYR A 65 -3.90 0.54 6.96
N ARG A 66 -4.95 1.34 6.81
CA ARG A 66 -4.85 2.78 6.54
C ARG A 66 -4.43 3.59 7.76
N ASN A 67 -4.90 3.21 8.94
CA ASN A 67 -4.64 3.92 10.18
C ASN A 67 -3.32 3.50 10.85
N GLY A 68 -2.57 2.58 10.23
CA GLY A 68 -1.42 1.92 10.85
C GLY A 68 -1.84 1.07 12.05
N PRO A 69 -0.91 0.33 12.68
CA PRO A 69 -1.20 -0.23 13.99
C PRO A 69 -1.66 0.92 14.89
N ARG A 70 -2.84 0.78 15.51
CA ARG A 70 -3.21 1.65 16.64
C ARG A 70 -2.20 1.37 17.74
N LYS A 71 -1.07 2.08 17.70
CA LYS A 71 -0.20 2.28 18.84
C LYS A 71 -1.05 3.08 19.83
N ASN A 72 -1.81 2.38 20.68
CA ASN A 72 -2.50 3.04 21.76
C ASN A 72 -1.41 3.71 22.60
N VAL A 73 -1.38 5.04 22.58
CA VAL A 73 -0.41 5.83 23.36
C VAL A 73 -0.43 5.39 24.82
N ALA A 74 -1.57 4.95 25.34
CA ALA A 74 -1.67 4.39 26.68
C ALA A 74 -0.95 3.04 26.82
N GLU A 75 -1.02 2.12 25.85
CA GLU A 75 -0.29 0.84 25.91
C GLU A 75 1.23 1.04 25.74
N LEU A 76 1.64 1.95 24.85
CA LEU A 76 3.05 2.34 24.73
C LEU A 76 3.56 2.98 26.01
N TRP A 77 2.78 3.89 26.60
CA TRP A 77 3.13 4.54 27.85
C TRP A 77 3.21 3.53 29.00
N CYS A 78 2.25 2.60 29.10
CA CYS A 78 2.29 1.53 30.09
C CYS A 78 3.50 0.62 29.92
N ASN A 79 3.87 0.27 28.69
CA ASN A 79 5.07 -0.53 28.42
C ASN A 79 6.34 0.24 28.77
N VAL A 80 6.44 1.52 28.40
CA VAL A 80 7.56 2.39 28.78
C VAL A 80 7.65 2.54 30.29
N VAL A 81 6.54 2.82 30.98
CA VAL A 81 6.50 2.97 32.44
C VAL A 81 6.85 1.66 33.15
N ASN A 82 6.38 0.51 32.66
CA ASN A 82 6.76 -0.80 33.23
C ASN A 82 8.24 -1.10 33.04
N ILE A 83 8.81 -0.77 31.87
CA ILE A 83 10.25 -0.88 31.62
C ILE A 83 11.02 0.08 32.53
N VAL A 84 10.50 1.29 32.76
CA VAL A 84 11.10 2.31 33.65
C VAL A 84 11.04 1.91 35.13
N ASN A 85 9.98 1.24 35.55
CA ASN A 85 9.82 0.84 36.95
C ASN A 85 10.56 -0.47 37.30
N ASN A 86 10.81 -1.35 36.32
CA ASN A 86 11.41 -2.66 36.56
C ASN A 86 12.94 -2.73 36.33
N GLY A 87 13.55 -1.76 35.64
CA GLY A 87 15.00 -1.71 35.46
C GLY A 87 15.68 -0.79 36.49
N SER A 88 16.83 -1.18 37.02
CA SER A 88 17.78 -0.26 37.66
C SER A 88 18.60 0.43 36.56
N ASP A 89 19.07 1.64 36.82
CA ASP A 89 20.20 2.33 36.14
C ASP A 89 19.90 3.47 35.16
N GLU A 90 20.80 4.46 35.22
CA GLU A 90 20.65 5.88 34.87
C GLU A 90 20.69 6.21 33.37
N ASN A 91 20.76 5.23 32.47
CA ASN A 91 20.92 5.43 31.02
C ASN A 91 19.63 5.22 30.19
N ARG A 92 18.47 5.58 30.74
CA ARG A 92 17.16 5.24 30.15
C ARG A 92 16.71 6.13 29.00
N LEU A 93 17.05 7.41 29.03
CA LEU A 93 16.66 8.36 27.99
C LEU A 93 17.36 8.03 26.66
N ASP A 94 18.61 7.57 26.73
CA ASP A 94 19.40 7.21 25.54
C ASP A 94 18.90 5.91 24.89
N LEU A 95 18.47 4.92 25.69
CA LEU A 95 17.89 3.68 25.19
C LEU A 95 16.49 3.90 24.57
N LEU A 96 15.67 4.76 25.19
CA LEU A 96 14.35 5.12 24.66
C LEU A 96 14.45 5.94 23.37
N LEU A 97 15.42 6.86 23.28
CA LEU A 97 15.68 7.63 22.05
C LEU A 97 16.16 6.73 20.91
N ARG A 98 17.01 5.73 21.17
CA ARG A 98 17.45 4.76 20.15
C ARG A 98 16.30 3.89 19.63
N LEU A 99 15.44 3.38 20.51
CA LEU A 99 14.28 2.56 20.09
C LEU A 99 13.24 3.35 19.29
N LEU A 100 13.03 4.63 19.62
CA LEU A 100 12.14 5.51 18.84
C LEU A 100 12.73 5.87 17.46
N LEU A 101 14.06 5.93 17.33
CA LEU A 101 14.74 6.23 16.07
C LEU A 101 14.88 5.00 15.15
N GLU A 102 14.94 3.79 15.70
CA GLU A 102 14.97 2.54 14.92
C GLU A 102 13.58 2.13 14.37
N GLU A 103 12.50 2.68 14.93
CA GLU A 103 11.11 2.42 14.49
C GLU A 103 10.54 3.44 13.48
N MET A 104 11.33 4.45 13.07
CA MET A 104 11.00 5.43 12.02
C MET A 104 11.62 5.07 10.68
#